data_AF-A0A397VKC2-F1
#
_entry.id   AF-A0A397VKC2-F1
#
_cell.length_a   1.000
_cell.length_b   1.000
_cell.length_c   1.000
_cell.angle_alpha   90.00
_cell.angle_beta   90.00
_cell.angle_gamma   90.00
#
_symmetry.space_group_name_H-M   'P 1'
#
loop_
_entity.id
_entity.type
_entity.pdbx_description
1 polymer ?
#
loop_
_entity_poly.entity_id
_entity_poly.type
_entity_poly.pdbx_seq_one_letter_code
_entity_poly.pdbx_strand_id
1 'polypeptide(L)'
;MEPMSSDDALNKFRSKLQTYEQHVRYYVKKSLNNDQFDALVSFAYNVGEEGIKNLANVINTNGFSEVRSKMAEYNKITDKNGAKVISNGLANRRTFEADMFESKITTCPGVSKNCNGGCKK
;
A
#
# COMPACT_ATOMS: atom_id res chain seq x y z
N MET A 1 17.66 -24.95 -11.05
CA MET A 1 16.85 -23.92 -10.38
C MET A 1 15.63 -24.65 -9.86
N GLU A 2 15.59 -24.97 -8.57
CA GLU A 2 14.44 -25.71 -8.02
C GLU A 2 13.24 -24.77 -7.89
N PRO A 3 12.01 -25.27 -8.16
CA PRO A 3 10.80 -24.49 -7.96
C PRO A 3 10.64 -24.17 -6.48
N MET A 4 10.35 -22.91 -6.17
CA MET A 4 10.12 -22.47 -4.81
C MET A 4 8.85 -23.14 -4.25
N SER A 5 8.94 -23.78 -3.09
CA SER A 5 7.74 -24.33 -2.44
C SER A 5 6.80 -23.20 -2.01
N SER A 6 5.51 -23.50 -1.88
CA SER A 6 4.53 -22.52 -1.39
C SER A 6 4.87 -21.98 0.00
N ASP A 7 5.48 -22.81 0.85
CA ASP A 7 5.90 -22.41 2.20
C ASP A 7 7.09 -21.45 2.16
N ASP A 8 8.06 -21.70 1.28
CA ASP A 8 9.19 -20.79 1.07
C ASP A 8 8.76 -19.43 0.52
N ALA A 9 7.79 -19.44 -0.42
CA ALA A 9 7.21 -18.22 -0.96
C ALA A 9 6.49 -17.42 0.14
N LEU A 10 5.72 -18.09 1.00
CA LEU A 10 5.01 -17.45 2.11
C LEU A 10 5.99 -16.89 3.15
N ASN A 11 7.06 -17.60 3.47
CA ASN A 11 8.09 -17.14 4.38
C ASN A 11 8.82 -15.90 3.84
N LYS A 12 9.18 -15.89 2.55
CA LYS A 12 9.75 -14.71 1.89
C LYS A 12 8.78 -13.54 1.87
N PHE A 13 7.49 -13.81 1.63
CA PHE A 13 6.45 -12.80 1.67
C PHE A 13 6.33 -12.16 3.06
N ARG A 14 6.22 -12.96 4.12
CA ARG A 14 6.14 -12.50 5.51
C ARG A 14 7.37 -11.69 5.92
N SER A 15 8.57 -12.15 5.57
CA SER A 15 9.81 -11.44 5.85
C SER A 15 9.84 -10.07 5.18
N LYS A 16 9.43 -9.97 3.91
CA LYS A 16 9.33 -8.68 3.22
C LYS A 16 8.27 -7.77 3.83
N LEU A 17 7.10 -8.31 4.19
CA LEU A 17 6.04 -7.53 4.84
C LEU A 17 6.52 -6.88 6.13
N GLN A 18 7.23 -7.62 6.99
CA GLN A 18 7.80 -7.08 8.23
C GLN A 18 8.71 -5.88 7.98
N THR A 19 9.53 -5.90 6.92
CA THR A 19 10.36 -4.77 6.52
C THR A 19 9.51 -3.54 6.17
N TYR A 20 8.46 -3.71 5.37
CA TYR A 20 7.60 -2.58 4.99
C TYR A 20 6.76 -2.04 6.16
N GLU A 21 6.29 -2.91 7.05
CA GLU A 21 5.63 -2.50 8.30
C GLU A 21 6.56 -1.64 9.16
N GLN A 22 7.82 -2.03 9.29
CA GLN A 22 8.83 -1.25 10.00
C GLN A 22 9.09 0.08 9.32
N HIS A 23 9.17 0.12 7.99
CA HIS A 23 9.34 1.37 7.25
C HIS A 23 8.16 2.33 7.48
N VAL A 24 6.92 1.85 7.43
CA VAL A 24 5.74 2.69 7.71
C VAL A 24 5.80 3.25 9.14
N ARG A 25 6.08 2.41 10.14
CA ARG A 25 6.22 2.84 11.55
C ARG A 25 7.36 3.81 11.74
N TYR A 26 8.45 3.65 11.00
CA TYR A 26 9.64 4.48 11.12
C TYR A 26 9.41 5.86 10.50
N TYR A 27 8.89 5.92 9.28
CA TYR A 27 8.76 7.18 8.54
C TYR A 27 7.52 7.99 8.93
N VAL A 28 6.39 7.35 9.22
CA VAL A 28 5.16 8.05 9.59
C VAL A 28 5.16 8.33 11.08
N LYS A 29 5.22 9.62 11.45
CA LYS A 29 5.26 10.06 12.86
C LYS A 29 3.88 10.37 13.44
N LYS A 30 2.88 10.53 12.59
CA LYS A 30 1.47 10.73 12.99
C LYS A 30 0.87 9.41 13.48
N SER A 31 -0.08 9.51 14.42
CA SER A 31 -0.86 8.35 14.86
C SER A 31 -1.75 7.86 13.73
N LEU A 32 -1.61 6.59 13.36
CA LEU A 32 -2.41 5.92 12.34
C LEU A 32 -3.40 4.95 12.99
N ASN A 33 -4.60 4.84 12.42
CA ASN A 33 -5.49 3.73 12.72
C ASN A 33 -5.07 2.46 11.93
N ASN A 34 -5.72 1.32 12.18
CA ASN A 34 -5.36 0.06 11.54
C ASN A 34 -5.54 0.12 10.01
N ASP A 35 -6.66 0.68 9.53
CA ASP A 35 -6.95 0.75 8.08
C ASP A 35 -5.91 1.61 7.35
N GLN A 36 -5.52 2.74 7.95
CA GLN A 36 -4.48 3.63 7.46
C GLN A 36 -3.12 2.96 7.44
N PHE A 37 -2.78 2.22 8.50
CA PHE A 37 -1.53 1.49 8.59
C PHE A 37 -1.46 0.40 7.51
N ASP A 38 -2.49 -0.42 7.39
CA ASP A 38 -2.56 -1.53 6.43
C ASP A 38 -2.53 -1.03 4.98
N ALA A 39 -3.23 0.08 4.68
CA ALA A 39 -3.19 0.74 3.38
C ALA A 39 -1.78 1.20 3.00
N LEU A 40 -1.07 1.83 3.94
CA LEU A 40 0.31 2.30 3.73
C LEU A 40 1.30 1.15 3.57
N VAL A 41 1.10 0.04 4.27
CA VAL A 41 1.93 -1.17 4.11
C VAL A 41 1.73 -1.78 2.73
N SER A 42 0.48 -1.91 2.25
CA SER A 42 0.19 -2.39 0.88
C SER A 42 0.84 -1.50 -0.19
N PHE A 43 0.75 -0.19 0.00
CA PHE A 43 1.36 0.79 -0.88
C PHE A 43 2.90 0.67 -0.88
N ALA A 44 3.51 0.62 0.31
CA ALA A 44 4.95 0.48 0.50
C ALA A 44 5.50 -0.81 -0.12
N TYR A 45 4.77 -1.92 0.00
CA TYR A 45 5.14 -3.19 -0.63
C TYR A 45 5.23 -3.07 -2.15
N ASN A 46 4.35 -2.28 -2.77
CA ASN A 46 4.31 -2.16 -4.23
C ASN A 46 5.27 -1.09 -4.78
N VAL A 47 5.42 0.05 -4.10
CA VAL A 47 6.27 1.15 -4.57
C VAL A 47 7.71 1.03 -4.07
N GLY A 48 7.91 0.41 -2.92
CA GLY A 48 9.19 0.35 -2.23
C GLY A 48 9.38 1.44 -1.18
N GLU A 49 10.55 1.44 -0.56
CA GLU A 49 10.89 2.31 0.57
C GLU A 49 10.86 3.82 0.22
N GLU A 50 11.40 4.21 -0.94
CA GLU A 50 11.43 5.62 -1.34
C GLU A 50 10.02 6.20 -1.50
N GLY A 51 9.08 5.39 -2.00
CA GLY A 51 7.68 5.78 -2.16
C GLY A 51 7.02 6.08 -0.82
N ILE A 52 7.19 5.19 0.17
CA ILE A 52 6.63 5.40 1.51
C ILE A 52 7.31 6.55 2.23
N LYS A 53 8.62 6.75 2.04
CA LYS A 53 9.35 7.89 2.62
C LYS A 53 8.79 9.22 2.09
N ASN A 54 8.56 9.32 0.79
CA ASN A 54 7.96 10.52 0.18
C ASN A 54 6.54 10.77 0.68
N LEU A 55 5.72 9.72 0.78
CA LEU A 55 4.35 9.83 1.28
C LEU A 55 4.32 10.19 2.77
N ALA A 56 5.22 9.62 3.56
CA ALA A 56 5.34 9.91 4.99
C ALA A 56 5.75 11.36 5.25
N ASN A 57 6.62 11.94 4.43
CA ASN A 57 6.94 13.36 4.50
C ASN A 57 5.68 14.22 4.31
N VAL A 58 4.85 13.89 3.30
CA VAL A 58 3.57 14.58 3.07
C VAL A 58 2.64 14.42 4.28
N ILE A 59 2.50 13.21 4.82
CA ILE A 59 1.68 12.94 6.01
C ILE A 59 2.14 13.74 7.23
N ASN A 60 3.46 13.80 7.45
CA ASN A 60 4.02 14.48 8.60
C ASN A 60 3.85 15.99 8.51
N THR A 61 3.97 16.57 7.31
CA THR A 61 3.88 18.03 7.08
C THR A 61 2.45 18.52 6.87
N ASN A 62 1.72 17.91 5.93
CA ASN A 62 0.40 18.37 5.47
C ASN A 62 -0.77 17.56 6.07
N GLY A 63 -0.47 16.48 6.81
CA GLY A 63 -1.48 15.60 7.36
C GLY A 63 -2.06 14.65 6.32
N PHE A 64 -3.29 14.20 6.55
CA PHE A 64 -3.90 13.10 5.79
C PHE A 64 -4.63 13.52 4.49
N SER A 65 -4.89 14.82 4.30
CA SER A 65 -5.68 15.33 3.18
C SER A 65 -5.03 15.08 1.81
N GLU A 66 -3.70 15.12 1.74
CA GLU A 66 -2.96 14.98 0.49
C GLU A 66 -2.58 13.54 0.14
N VAL A 67 -2.83 12.58 1.05
CA VAL A 67 -2.41 11.18 0.89
C VAL A 67 -3.00 10.56 -0.37
N ARG A 68 -4.31 10.71 -0.59
CA ARG A 68 -4.98 10.18 -1.79
C ARG A 68 -4.38 10.72 -3.08
N SER A 69 -4.20 12.04 -3.16
CA SER A 69 -3.62 12.70 -4.33
C SER A 69 -2.20 12.19 -4.56
N LYS A 70 -1.40 12.09 -3.48
CA LYS A 70 -0.02 11.67 -3.57
C LYS A 70 0.13 10.21 -3.98
N MET A 71 -0.73 9.32 -3.50
CA MET A 71 -0.75 7.92 -3.91
C MET A 71 -1.12 7.77 -5.38
N ALA A 72 -2.03 8.60 -5.90
CA ALA A 72 -2.44 8.56 -7.30
C ALA A 72 -1.31 8.91 -8.29
N GLU A 73 -0.28 9.66 -7.86
CA GLU A 73 0.91 9.92 -8.68
C GLU A 73 1.73 8.65 -8.98
N TYR A 74 1.61 7.62 -8.14
CA TYR A 74 2.33 6.33 -8.28
C TYR A 74 1.53 5.32 -9.13
N ASN A 75 1.13 5.76 -10.32
CA ASN A 75 0.37 4.96 -11.29
C ASN A 75 1.09 4.78 -12.64
N LYS A 76 2.32 5.29 -12.78
CA LYS A 76 3.06 5.27 -14.05
C LYS A 76 4.02 4.09 -14.15
N ILE A 77 4.07 3.46 -15.31
CA ILE A 77 5.06 2.45 -15.69
C ILE A 77 5.86 2.95 -16.90
N THR A 78 7.07 2.44 -17.05
CA THR A 78 7.87 2.68 -18.26
C THR A 78 7.42 1.70 -19.34
N ASP A 79 6.89 2.22 -20.44
CA ASP A 79 6.55 1.42 -21.63
C ASP A 79 7.83 0.91 -22.32
N LYS A 80 7.69 -0.07 -23.21
CA LYS A 80 8.77 -0.63 -24.04
C LYS A 80 9.59 0.42 -24.80
N ASN A 81 9.00 1.58 -25.05
CA ASN A 81 9.61 2.72 -25.73
C ASN A 81 10.32 3.70 -24.77
N GLY A 82 10.41 3.40 -23.48
CA GLY A 82 11.01 4.28 -22.46
C GLY A 82 10.12 5.41 -21.96
N ALA A 83 8.89 5.55 -22.48
CA ALA A 83 7.93 6.57 -22.06
C ALA A 83 7.17 6.16 -20.79
N LYS A 84 6.95 7.12 -19.88
CA LYS A 84 6.12 6.90 -18.68
C LYS A 84 4.64 6.98 -19.05
N VAL A 85 3.95 5.85 -18.99
CA VAL A 85 2.50 5.73 -19.28
C VAL A 85 1.73 5.37 -18.02
N ILE A 86 0.49 5.84 -17.91
CA ILE A 86 -0.38 5.48 -16.78
C ILE A 86 -0.85 4.03 -16.97
N SER A 87 -0.68 3.22 -15.93
CA SER A 87 -1.21 1.86 -15.87
C SER A 87 -2.56 1.87 -15.17
N ASN A 88 -3.61 1.41 -15.87
CA ASN A 88 -4.95 1.27 -15.29
C ASN A 88 -4.95 0.35 -14.06
N GLY A 89 -4.13 -0.70 -14.06
CA GLY A 89 -4.00 -1.61 -12.93
C GLY A 89 -3.43 -0.92 -11.68
N LEU A 90 -2.40 -0.09 -11.85
CA LEU A 90 -1.84 0.68 -10.74
C LEU A 90 -2.82 1.76 -10.28
N ALA A 91 -3.48 2.46 -11.20
CA ALA A 91 -4.49 3.46 -10.86
C ALA A 91 -5.60 2.86 -9.98
N ASN A 92 -6.15 1.71 -10.38
CA ASN A 92 -7.18 1.01 -9.59
C ASN A 92 -6.67 0.59 -8.21
N ARG A 93 -5.43 0.08 -8.13
CA ARG A 93 -4.81 -0.28 -6.85
C ARG A 93 -4.65 0.92 -5.93
N ARG A 94 -4.23 2.08 -6.44
CA ARG A 94 -4.08 3.32 -5.65
C ARG A 94 -5.41 3.86 -5.17
N THR A 95 -6.46 3.80 -5.98
CA THR A 95 -7.81 4.16 -5.55
C THR A 95 -8.25 3.28 -4.38
N PHE A 96 -8.06 1.96 -4.49
CA PHE A 96 -8.41 1.03 -3.42
C PHE A 96 -7.63 1.29 -2.12
N GLU A 97 -6.31 1.46 -2.21
CA GLU A 97 -5.48 1.76 -1.03
C GLU A 97 -5.87 3.10 -0.39
N ALA A 98 -6.21 4.12 -1.19
CA ALA A 98 -6.71 5.41 -0.67
C ALA A 98 -8.10 5.28 -0.04
N ASP A 99 -8.99 4.47 -0.63
CA ASP A 99 -10.30 4.18 -0.04
C ASP A 99 -10.15 3.42 1.29
N MET A 100 -9.19 2.50 1.39
CA MET A 100 -8.85 1.81 2.64
C MET A 100 -8.36 2.80 3.69
N PHE A 101 -7.44 3.68 3.30
CA PHE A 101 -6.86 4.69 4.19
C PHE A 101 -7.93 5.66 4.75
N GLU A 102 -8.94 5.97 3.96
CA GLU A 102 -10.09 6.80 4.38
C GLU A 102 -11.21 6.00 5.07
N SER A 103 -10.99 4.71 5.35
CA SER A 103 -11.97 3.77 5.90
C SER A 103 -13.29 3.73 5.11
N LYS A 104 -13.23 3.96 3.79
CA LYS A 104 -14.37 3.91 2.87
C LYS A 104 -14.68 2.50 2.36
N ILE A 105 -13.81 1.54 2.66
CA ILE A 105 -14.00 0.15 2.28
C ILE A 105 -15.00 -0.50 3.22
N THR A 106 -16.15 -0.87 2.66
CA THR A 106 -17.17 -1.69 3.34
C THR A 106 -17.10 -3.17 2.94
N THR A 107 -16.37 -3.49 1.86
CA THR A 107 -16.25 -4.85 1.31
C THR A 107 -14.84 -5.11 0.76
N CYS A 108 -14.20 -6.20 1.17
CA CYS A 108 -12.92 -6.64 0.61
C CYS A 108 -13.11 -7.33 -0.76
N PRO A 109 -12.42 -6.92 -1.84
CA PRO A 109 -12.48 -7.58 -3.13
C PRO A 109 -11.94 -9.02 -3.03
N GLY A 110 -12.73 -10.01 -3.43
CA GLY A 110 -12.32 -11.43 -3.41
C GLY A 110 -12.64 -12.20 -2.13
N VAL A 111 -13.32 -11.59 -1.15
CA VAL A 111 -13.81 -12.27 0.06
C VAL A 111 -15.33 -12.11 0.15
N SER A 112 -16.08 -13.21 0.16
CA SER A 112 -17.56 -13.21 0.15
C SER A 112 -18.21 -12.82 1.48
N LYS A 113 -17.44 -12.40 2.49
CA LYS A 113 -17.95 -12.12 3.83
C LYS A 113 -17.88 -10.63 4.13
N ASN A 114 -19.04 -10.04 4.43
CA ASN A 114 -19.20 -8.65 4.87
C ASN A 114 -18.21 -8.34 6.00
N CYS A 115 -17.40 -7.32 5.79
CA CYS A 115 -16.40 -6.86 6.74
C CYS A 115 -17.11 -5.95 7.76
N ASN A 116 -17.88 -6.54 8.67
CA ASN A 116 -18.52 -5.80 9.76
C ASN A 116 -17.45 -5.32 10.76
N GLY A 117 -16.86 -4.14 10.53
CA GLY A 117 -16.14 -3.39 11.56
C GLY A 117 -14.63 -3.63 11.68
N GLY A 118 -13.96 -3.91 10.57
CA GLY A 118 -12.50 -4.04 10.49
C GLY A 118 -12.01 -5.47 10.70
N CYS A 119 -10.90 -5.81 10.04
CA CYS A 119 -10.12 -7.02 10.31
C CYS A 119 -9.56 -6.92 11.73
N LYS A 120 -10.35 -7.28 12.74
CA LYS A 120 -9.83 -7.53 14.09
C LYS A 120 -9.23 -8.93 14.12
N LYS A 121 -8.02 -8.96 14.69
CA LYS A 121 -7.05 -10.06 14.81
C LYS A 121 -7.65 -11.44 15.03
#